data_AF-A0A813A114-F1
#
_entry.id   AF-A0A813A114-F1
#
_cell.length_a   1.000
_cell.length_b   1.000
_cell.length_c   1.000
_cell.angle_alpha   90.00
_cell.angle_beta   90.00
_cell.angle_gamma   90.00
#
_symmetry.space_group_name_H-M   'P 1'
#
loop_
_entity.id
_entity.type
_entity.pdbx_description
1 polymer ?
#
loop_
_entity_poly.entity_id
_entity_poly.type
_entity_poly.pdbx_seq_one_letter_code
_entity_poly.pdbx_strand_id
1 'polypeptide(L)'
;MGLNFGMLAFNSKAKEQLAAMGFEKGGNVQVFGAAFAGGFFGSVFSLPFDFVKTQLQKMKPDPSTGEMPFKGPLDCALKTLRASPLRFYSGFPVYFARTGPISTITLIVQDRIKKLWAALDL
;
A
#
# COMPACT_ATOMS: atom_id res chain seq x y z
N MET A 1 -3.75 -8.42 -1.38
CA MET A 1 -2.40 -8.93 -1.01
C MET A 1 -1.25 -8.03 -1.49
N GLY A 2 -1.45 -7.01 -2.35
CA GLY A 2 -0.36 -6.11 -2.78
C GLY A 2 0.18 -5.18 -1.69
N LEU A 3 -0.69 -4.73 -0.77
CA LEU A 3 -0.31 -3.81 0.30
C LEU A 3 0.77 -4.37 1.24
N ASN A 4 0.60 -5.62 1.70
CA ASN A 4 1.55 -6.27 2.61
C ASN A 4 2.91 -6.48 1.95
N PHE A 5 2.92 -6.89 0.68
CA PHE A 5 4.15 -7.08 -0.09
C PHE A 5 4.89 -5.76 -0.26
N GLY A 6 4.21 -4.70 -0.72
CA GLY A 6 4.81 -3.39 -0.87
C GLY A 6 5.33 -2.84 0.46
N MET A 7 4.50 -2.88 1.50
CA MET A 7 4.86 -2.39 2.82
C MET A 7 6.15 -3.04 3.37
N LEU A 8 6.28 -4.37 3.30
CA LEU A 8 7.44 -5.09 3.84
C LEU A 8 8.69 -4.95 2.97
N ALA A 9 8.54 -5.00 1.64
CA ALA A 9 9.65 -4.88 0.70
C ALA A 9 10.27 -3.48 0.78
N PHE A 10 9.44 -2.44 0.71
CA PHE A 10 9.90 -1.06 0.77
C PHE A 10 10.38 -0.66 2.17
N ASN A 11 9.79 -1.22 3.25
CA ASN A 11 10.33 -1.00 4.60
C ASN A 11 11.75 -1.57 4.75
N SER A 12 11.98 -2.79 4.26
CA SER A 12 13.31 -3.43 4.31
C SER A 12 14.34 -2.65 3.50
N LYS A 13 13.99 -2.24 2.27
CA LYS A 13 14.88 -1.43 1.41
C LYS A 13 15.14 -0.04 1.96
N ALA A 14 14.14 0.61 2.53
CA ALA A 14 14.32 1.90 3.18
C ALA A 14 15.23 1.80 4.41
N LYS A 15 15.13 0.73 5.22
CA LYS A 15 16.06 0.46 6.33
C LYS A 15 17.50 0.27 5.84
N GLU A 16 17.71 -0.51 4.78
CA GLU A 16 19.03 -0.72 4.17
C GLU A 16 19.63 0.60 3.67
N GLN A 17 18.87 1.41 2.92
CA GLN A 17 19.33 2.71 2.43
C GLN A 17 19.61 3.70 3.56
N LEU A 18 18.77 3.77 4.60
CA LEU A 18 18.99 4.64 5.74
C LEU A 18 20.24 4.23 6.53
N ALA A 19 20.51 2.93 6.66
CA ALA A 19 21.77 2.46 7.24
C ALA A 19 22.99 2.83 6.39
N ALA A 20 22.87 2.76 5.06
CA ALA A 20 23.94 3.17 4.14
C ALA A 20 24.23 4.68 4.18
N MET A 21 23.23 5.50 4.51
CA MET A 21 23.38 6.95 4.72
C MET A 21 23.96 7.31 6.10
N GLY A 22 24.30 6.34 6.94
CA GLY A 22 24.93 6.56 8.25
C GLY A 22 23.96 6.72 9.42
N PHE A 23 22.66 6.47 9.23
CA PHE A 23 21.70 6.47 10.34
C PHE A 23 21.83 5.18 11.17
N GLU A 24 21.72 5.32 12.50
CA GLU A 24 21.85 4.19 13.41
C GLU A 24 20.80 3.10 13.17
N LYS A 25 21.26 1.85 13.14
CA LYS A 25 20.39 0.69 12.99
C LYS A 25 19.46 0.56 14.19
N GLY A 26 18.15 0.63 13.94
CA GLY A 26 17.13 0.61 14.97
C GLY A 26 16.92 1.97 15.66
N GLY A 27 17.58 3.04 15.21
CA GLY A 27 17.33 4.41 15.64
C GLY A 27 15.94 4.90 15.22
N ASN A 28 15.40 5.90 15.93
CA ASN A 28 14.06 6.41 15.67
C ASN A 28 13.92 6.91 14.21
N VAL A 29 14.91 7.65 13.70
CA VAL A 29 14.89 8.17 12.32
C VAL A 29 14.79 7.03 11.29
N GLN A 30 15.54 5.94 11.49
CA GLN A 30 15.49 4.80 10.58
C GLN A 30 14.15 4.09 10.62
N VAL A 31 13.61 3.84 11.83
CA VAL A 31 12.35 3.12 12.03
C VAL A 31 11.17 3.93 11.47
N PHE A 32 11.06 5.21 11.83
CA PHE A 32 9.97 6.08 11.35
C PHE A 32 10.08 6.35 9.85
N GLY A 33 11.28 6.68 9.35
CA GLY A 33 11.49 6.97 7.92
C GLY A 33 11.19 5.76 7.04
N ALA A 34 11.66 4.56 7.43
CA ALA A 34 11.37 3.35 6.70
C ALA A 34 9.91 2.90 6.81
N ALA A 35 9.27 3.10 7.95
CA ALA A 35 7.86 2.77 8.13
C ALA A 35 6.97 3.66 7.24
N PHE A 36 7.26 4.96 7.19
CA PHE A 36 6.57 5.90 6.33
C PHE A 36 6.75 5.57 4.84
N ALA A 37 7.98 5.32 4.40
CA ALA A 37 8.27 4.93 3.02
C ALA A 37 7.54 3.62 2.65
N GLY A 38 7.58 2.61 3.54
CA GLY A 38 6.84 1.35 3.37
C GLY A 38 5.34 1.57 3.22
N GLY A 39 4.73 2.38 4.09
CA GLY A 39 3.30 2.71 4.04
C GLY A 39 2.90 3.48 2.78
N PHE A 40 3.75 4.42 2.34
CA PHE A 40 3.53 5.21 1.13
C PHE A 40 3.58 4.36 -0.13
N PHE A 41 4.69 3.66 -0.37
CA PHE A 41 4.84 2.83 -1.57
C PHE A 41 3.87 1.65 -1.56
N GLY A 42 3.65 1.02 -0.40
CA GLY A 42 2.61 0.01 -0.23
C GLY A 42 1.25 0.50 -0.71
N SER A 43 0.88 1.74 -0.36
CA SER A 43 -0.38 2.36 -0.77
C SER A 43 -0.44 2.69 -2.26
N VAL A 44 0.67 3.17 -2.83
CA VAL A 44 0.76 3.49 -4.27
C VAL A 44 0.61 2.24 -5.14
N PHE A 45 1.20 1.12 -4.74
CA PHE A 45 1.11 -0.13 -5.49
C PHE A 45 -0.18 -0.90 -5.24
N SER A 46 -0.81 -0.77 -4.07
CA SER A 46 -2.06 -1.46 -3.76
C SER A 46 -3.29 -0.78 -4.38
N LEU A 47 -3.29 0.55 -4.48
CA LEU A 47 -4.48 1.32 -4.85
C LEU A 47 -5.05 0.97 -6.24
N PRO A 48 -4.26 0.72 -7.31
CA PRO A 48 -4.82 0.32 -8.61
C PRO A 48 -5.61 -1.00 -8.54
N PHE A 49 -5.15 -1.97 -7.75
CA PHE A 49 -5.85 -3.24 -7.56
C PHE A 49 -7.14 -3.05 -6.77
N ASP A 50 -7.09 -2.25 -5.71
CA ASP A 50 -8.26 -1.91 -4.90
C ASP A 50 -9.29 -1.13 -5.74
N PHE A 51 -8.85 -0.22 -6.60
CA PHE A 51 -9.70 0.52 -7.52
C PHE A 51 -10.49 -0.42 -8.44
N VAL A 52 -9.81 -1.34 -9.15
CA VAL A 52 -10.48 -2.32 -10.03
C VAL A 52 -11.49 -3.15 -9.26
N LYS A 53 -11.12 -3.63 -8.07
CA LYS A 53 -12.02 -4.39 -7.21
C LYS A 53 -13.26 -3.58 -6.83
N THR A 54 -13.10 -2.31 -6.44
CA THR A 54 -14.25 -1.47 -6.08
C THR A 54 -15.17 -1.18 -7.26
N GLN A 55 -14.63 -0.99 -8.47
CA GLN A 55 -15.45 -0.80 -9.67
C GLN A 55 -16.26 -2.05 -10.00
N LEU A 56 -15.65 -3.23 -9.90
CA LEU A 56 -16.34 -4.50 -10.08
C LEU A 56 -17.35 -4.82 -8.98
N GLN A 57 -17.18 -4.29 -7.77
CA GLN A 57 -18.16 -4.48 -6.69
C GLN A 57 -19.31 -3.46 -6.78
N LYS A 58 -19.05 -2.28 -7.37
CA LYS A 58 -20.04 -1.20 -7.52
C LYS A 58 -20.82 -1.25 -8.83
N MET A 59 -20.36 -2.02 -9.81
CA MET A 59 -21.03 -2.12 -11.10
C MET A 59 -22.50 -2.54 -10.92
N LYS A 60 -23.37 -1.83 -11.64
CA LYS A 60 -24.78 -2.14 -11.76
C LYS A 60 -25.09 -2.38 -13.24
N PRO A 61 -26.08 -3.23 -13.56
CA PRO A 61 -26.56 -3.36 -14.93
C PRO A 61 -27.00 -2.00 -15.47
N ASP A 62 -26.69 -1.72 -16.72
CA ASP A 62 -27.18 -0.53 -17.39
C ASP A 62 -28.72 -0.54 -17.46
N PRO A 63 -29.42 0.53 -17.06
CA PRO A 63 -30.89 0.58 -17.07
C PRO A 63 -31.53 0.44 -18.46
N SER A 64 -30.81 0.78 -19.54
CA SER A 64 -31.32 0.69 -20.92
C SER A 64 -30.95 -0.62 -21.62
N THR A 65 -29.75 -1.15 -21.38
CA THR A 65 -29.27 -2.35 -22.11
C THR A 65 -29.22 -3.62 -21.26
N GLY A 66 -29.32 -3.51 -19.93
CA GLY A 66 -29.21 -4.64 -19.01
C GLY A 66 -27.80 -5.24 -18.91
N GLU A 67 -26.83 -4.72 -19.67
CA GLU A 67 -25.46 -5.24 -19.69
C GLU A 67 -24.62 -4.69 -18.54
N MET A 68 -23.63 -5.46 -18.12
CA MET A 68 -22.66 -5.03 -17.11
C MET A 68 -21.58 -4.15 -17.74
N PRO A 69 -21.17 -3.03 -17.10
CA PRO A 69 -20.13 -2.12 -17.62
C PRO A 69 -18.78 -2.77 -17.92
N PHE A 70 -18.45 -3.83 -17.18
CA PHE A 70 -17.19 -4.58 -17.27
C PHE A 70 -17.46 -6.08 -17.35
N LYS A 71 -16.78 -6.77 -18.26
CA LYS A 71 -16.84 -8.24 -18.40
C LYS A 71 -15.96 -8.97 -17.37
N GLY A 72 -15.06 -8.24 -16.71
CA GLY A 72 -14.16 -8.77 -15.69
C GLY A 72 -13.08 -7.77 -15.24
N PRO A 73 -12.16 -8.20 -14.35
CA PRO A 73 -11.13 -7.32 -13.78
C PRO A 73 -10.16 -6.75 -14.81
N LEU A 74 -9.72 -7.57 -15.77
CA LEU A 74 -8.80 -7.14 -16.82
C LEU A 74 -9.47 -6.15 -17.79
N ASP A 75 -10.75 -6.38 -18.12
CA ASP A 75 -11.54 -5.46 -18.95
C ASP A 75 -11.70 -4.09 -18.26
N CYS A 76 -12.01 -4.09 -16.96
CA CYS A 76 -12.06 -2.87 -16.15
C CYS A 76 -10.71 -2.14 -16.12
N ALA A 77 -9.61 -2.86 -15.91
CA ALA A 77 -8.27 -2.27 -15.87
C ALA A 77 -7.88 -1.68 -17.23
N LEU A 78 -8.07 -2.40 -18.32
CA LEU A 78 -7.75 -1.93 -19.68
C LEU A 78 -8.59 -0.73 -20.10
N LYS A 79 -9.90 -0.76 -19.84
CA LYS A 79 -10.79 0.39 -20.10
C LYS A 79 -10.39 1.61 -19.28
N THR A 80 -10.05 1.41 -18.01
CA THR A 80 -9.59 2.51 -17.15
C THR A 80 -8.25 3.09 -17.63
N LEU A 81 -7.30 2.23 -18.00
CA LEU A 81 -6.00 2.66 -18.50
C LEU A 81 -6.10 3.42 -19.83
N ARG A 82 -6.96 2.95 -20.74
CA ARG A 82 -7.25 3.64 -22.01
C ARG A 82 -7.91 5.00 -21.81
N ALA A 83 -8.74 5.15 -20.78
CA ALA A 83 -9.36 6.43 -20.46
C ALA A 83 -8.38 7.39 -19.79
N SER A 84 -7.76 6.99 -18.68
CA SER A 84 -6.67 7.73 -18.05
C SER A 84 -5.97 6.89 -16.97
N PRO A 85 -4.63 6.78 -16.99
CA PRO A 85 -3.87 6.10 -15.94
C PRO A 85 -4.01 6.77 -14.56
N LEU A 86 -4.27 8.09 -14.51
CA LEU A 86 -4.44 8.82 -13.25
C LEU A 86 -5.75 8.46 -12.53
N ARG A 87 -6.71 7.86 -13.26
CA ARG A 87 -8.01 7.46 -12.69
C ARG A 87 -7.87 6.39 -11.61
N PHE A 88 -6.85 5.54 -11.69
CA PHE A 88 -6.55 4.54 -10.64
C PHE A 88 -6.20 5.17 -9.30
N TYR A 89 -5.67 6.40 -9.30
CA TYR A 89 -5.27 7.13 -8.11
C TYR A 89 -6.32 8.13 -7.62
N SER A 90 -7.53 8.07 -8.20
CA SER A 90 -8.67 8.87 -7.75
C SER A 90 -9.07 8.48 -6.33
N GLY A 91 -8.80 9.35 -5.36
CA GLY A 91 -9.00 9.07 -3.93
C GLY A 91 -7.75 8.65 -3.16
N PHE A 92 -6.56 8.73 -3.78
CA PHE A 92 -5.29 8.42 -3.11
C PHE A 92 -5.08 9.17 -1.77
N PRO A 93 -5.38 10.48 -1.65
CA PRO A 93 -5.20 11.17 -0.37
C PRO A 93 -6.03 10.57 0.76
N VAL A 94 -7.28 10.20 0.49
CA VAL A 94 -8.17 9.58 1.48
C VAL A 94 -7.71 8.16 1.82
N TYR A 95 -7.28 7.41 0.80
CA TYR A 95 -6.73 6.07 1.00
C TYR A 95 -5.46 6.09 1.85
N PHE A 96 -4.53 6.98 1.53
CA PHE A 96 -3.27 7.13 2.26
C PHE A 96 -3.51 7.63 3.69
N ALA A 97 -4.44 8.57 3.90
CA ALA A 97 -4.81 9.04 5.23
C ALA A 97 -5.34 7.92 6.14
N ARG A 98 -6.00 6.90 5.57
CA ARG A 98 -6.45 5.71 6.30
C ARG A 98 -5.34 4.68 6.48
N THR A 99 -4.66 4.30 5.40
CA THR A 99 -3.75 3.15 5.38
C THR A 99 -2.34 3.49 5.85
N GLY A 100 -1.88 4.72 5.61
CA GLY A 100 -0.56 5.21 6.00
C GLY A 100 -0.32 5.18 7.52
N PRO A 101 -1.21 5.73 8.35
CA PRO A 101 -1.05 5.68 9.81
C PRO A 101 -1.06 4.24 10.35
N ILE A 102 -2.01 3.42 9.88
CA ILE A 102 -2.14 2.01 10.32
C ILE A 102 -0.86 1.24 10.00
N SER A 103 -0.37 1.32 8.76
CA SER A 103 0.87 0.65 8.33
C SER A 103 2.11 1.13 9.09
N THR A 104 2.21 2.43 9.33
CA THR A 104 3.33 3.01 10.09
C THR A 104 3.35 2.50 11.53
N ILE A 105 2.20 2.52 12.22
CA ILE A 105 2.07 2.01 13.59
C ILE A 105 2.42 0.51 13.63
N THR A 106 1.91 -0.29 12.70
CA THR A 106 2.20 -1.74 12.65
C THR A 106 3.69 -2.02 12.52
N LEU A 107 4.41 -1.29 11.66
CA LEU A 107 5.84 -1.49 11.46
C LEU A 107 6.68 -1.05 12.67
N ILE A 108 6.30 0.05 13.33
CA ILE A 108 6.95 0.50 14.57
C ILE A 108 6.76 -0.55 15.67
N VAL A 109 5.54 -1.06 15.84
CA VAL A 109 5.23 -2.08 16.84
C VAL A 109 6.00 -3.37 16.55
N GLN A 110 6.09 -3.80 15.29
CA GLN A 110 6.92 -4.94 14.91
C GLN A 110 8.39 -4.75 15.29
N ASP A 111 8.97 -3.57 15.05
CA ASP A 111 10.36 -3.30 15.42
C ASP A 111 10.57 -3.29 16.93
N ARG A 112 9.59 -2.83 17.71
CA ARG A 112 9.63 -2.90 19.19
C ARG A 112 9.52 -4.33 19.70
N ILE A 113 8.59 -5.12 19.14
CA ILE A 113 8.43 -6.54 19.50
C ILE A 113 9.72 -7.30 19.20
N LYS A 114 10.34 -7.09 18.04
CA LYS A 114 11.62 -7.74 17.68
C LYS A 114 12.75 -7.40 18.66
N LYS A 115 12.83 -6.14 19.10
CA LYS A 115 13.81 -5.72 20.12
C LYS A 115 13.55 -6.38 21.48
N LEU A 116 12.29 -6.43 21.90
CA LEU A 116 11.91 -7.08 23.17
C LEU A 116 12.19 -8.57 23.14
N TRP A 117 11.85 -9.23 22.02
CA TRP A 117 12.09 -10.65 21.83
C TRP A 117 13.59 -10.98 21.89
N ALA A 118 14.42 -10.21 21.18
CA ALA A 118 15.89 -10.35 21.24
C ALA A 118 16.46 -10.05 22.63
N ALA A 119 15.84 -9.18 23.42
CA ALA A 119 16.28 -8.87 24.79
C ALA A 119 15.89 -9.96 25.81
N LEU A 120 14.88 -10.77 25.49
CA LEU A 120 14.38 -11.86 26.34
C LEU A 120 15.03 -13.22 26.03
N ASP A 121 15.94 -13.28 25.04
CA ASP A 121 16.68 -14.48 24.61
C ASP A 121 15.79 -15.71 24.34
N LEU A 122 14.57 -15.46 23.82
CA LEU A 122 13.63 -16.47 23.31
C LEU A 122 13.87 -16.75 21.82
#